data_AF-A0A4Q5QSQ4-F1
#
_entry.id   AF-A0A4Q5QSQ4-F1
#
_cell.length_a   1.000
_cell.length_b   1.000
_cell.length_c   1.000
_cell.angle_alpha   90.00
_cell.angle_beta   90.00
_cell.angle_gamma   90.00
#
_symmetry.space_group_name_H-M   'P 1'
#
loop_
_entity.id
_entity.type
_entity.pdbx_description
1 polymer ?
#
loop_
_entity_poly.entity_id
_entity_poly.type
_entity_poly.pdbx_seq_one_letter_code
_entity_poly.pdbx_strand_id
1 'polypeptide(L)'
;MALPRLRQLRRDKTVFTLAMNAVRLHQEEADRLHQQPQLREAPDADLLFIQQSIDQWVGLATGYLMRKYRCPLKQALELLAELQGDLQRTIPASEMRQVPFTAALSLQPELLAAQPEAAAENQPAAE
;
A
#
# COMPACT_ATOMS: atom_id res chain seq x y z
N MET A 1 5.72 23.40 10.48
CA MET A 1 6.58 22.71 9.49
C MET A 1 5.81 22.67 8.17
N ALA A 2 6.46 23.00 7.05
CA ALA A 2 5.82 22.96 5.74
C ALA A 2 5.69 21.49 5.28
N LEU A 3 4.53 21.15 4.72
CA LEU A 3 4.30 19.81 4.20
C LEU A 3 5.20 19.52 3.00
N PRO A 4 5.62 18.25 2.82
CA PRO A 4 6.35 17.88 1.64
C PRO A 4 5.48 18.11 0.42
N ARG A 5 6.05 18.75 -0.61
CA ARG A 5 5.39 18.88 -1.91
C ARG A 5 5.42 17.51 -2.60
N LEU A 6 4.46 17.26 -3.49
CA LEU A 6 4.38 16.04 -4.31
C LEU A 6 5.72 15.66 -4.98
N ARG A 7 6.45 16.65 -5.52
CA ARG A 7 7.79 16.43 -6.11
C ARG A 7 8.82 15.86 -5.12
N GLN A 8 8.73 16.21 -3.85
CA GLN A 8 9.61 15.68 -2.80
C GLN A 8 9.23 14.24 -2.46
N LEU A 9 7.94 13.92 -2.42
CA LEU A 9 7.45 12.55 -2.22
C LEU A 9 7.90 11.63 -3.36
N ARG A 10 7.84 12.08 -4.62
CA ARG A 10 8.32 11.29 -5.77
C ARG A 10 9.83 10.99 -5.72
N ARG A 11 10.62 11.86 -5.11
CA ARG A 11 12.08 11.68 -4.97
C ARG A 11 12.44 10.79 -3.79
N ASP A 12 11.51 10.55 -2.89
CA ASP A 12 11.69 9.64 -1.77
C ASP A 12 11.53 8.20 -2.27
N LYS A 13 12.65 7.50 -2.44
CA LYS A 13 12.66 6.13 -2.95
C LYS A 13 11.78 5.19 -2.13
N THR A 14 11.73 5.36 -0.80
CA THR A 14 10.95 4.49 0.08
C THR A 14 9.46 4.74 -0.11
N VAL A 15 9.02 6.00 -0.02
CA VAL A 15 7.61 6.36 -0.23
C VAL A 15 7.16 5.99 -1.63
N PHE A 16 7.99 6.29 -2.64
CA PHE A 16 7.70 5.96 -4.03
C PHE A 16 7.51 4.45 -4.22
N THR A 17 8.40 3.61 -3.66
CA THR A 17 8.29 2.15 -3.78
C THR A 17 7.04 1.62 -3.07
N LEU A 18 6.76 2.10 -1.86
CA LEU A 18 5.57 1.70 -1.10
C LEU A 18 4.28 2.10 -1.83
N ALA A 19 4.20 3.33 -2.33
CA ALA A 19 3.05 3.82 -3.08
C ALA A 19 2.89 3.09 -4.42
N MET A 20 3.99 2.79 -5.12
CA MET A 20 3.97 2.00 -6.36
C MET A 20 3.38 0.61 -6.16
N ASN A 21 3.77 -0.10 -5.09
CA ASN A 21 3.22 -1.42 -4.80
C ASN A 21 1.72 -1.36 -4.50
N ALA A 22 1.27 -0.38 -3.71
CA ALA A 22 -0.15 -0.17 -3.43
C ALA A 22 -0.95 0.13 -4.72
N VAL A 23 -0.46 1.04 -5.56
CA VAL A 23 -1.13 1.38 -6.83
C VAL A 23 -1.23 0.18 -7.75
N ARG A 24 -0.17 -0.61 -7.88
CA ARG A 24 -0.19 -1.81 -8.72
C ARG A 24 -1.22 -2.82 -8.22
N LEU A 25 -1.28 -3.08 -6.92
CA LEU A 25 -2.28 -4.00 -6.36
C LEU A 25 -3.70 -3.48 -6.54
N HIS A 26 -3.94 -2.18 -6.42
CA HIS A 26 -5.25 -1.59 -6.76
C HIS A 26 -5.63 -1.79 -8.23
N GLN A 27 -4.66 -1.76 -9.15
CA GLN A 27 -4.93 -2.10 -10.55
C GLN A 27 -5.29 -3.57 -10.73
N GLU A 28 -4.58 -4.46 -10.03
CA GLU A 28 -4.86 -5.90 -10.06
C GLU A 28 -6.24 -6.22 -9.46
N GLU A 29 -6.58 -5.58 -8.34
CA GLU A 29 -7.92 -5.62 -7.73
C GLU A 29 -8.99 -5.13 -8.71
N ALA A 30 -8.79 -3.97 -9.34
CA ALA A 30 -9.74 -3.40 -10.29
C ALA A 30 -9.92 -4.30 -11.53
N ASP A 31 -8.84 -4.87 -12.07
CA ASP A 31 -8.87 -5.80 -13.20
C ASP A 31 -9.64 -7.08 -12.83
N ARG A 32 -9.37 -7.65 -11.64
CA ARG A 32 -10.09 -8.82 -11.10
C ARG A 32 -11.59 -8.53 -10.97
N LEU A 33 -11.96 -7.41 -10.36
CA LEU A 33 -13.35 -7.00 -10.20
C LEU A 33 -14.04 -6.67 -11.53
N HIS A 34 -13.30 -6.25 -12.55
CA HIS A 34 -13.84 -6.03 -13.88
C HIS A 34 -14.12 -7.36 -14.61
N GLN A 35 -13.21 -8.33 -14.47
CA GLN A 35 -13.36 -9.66 -15.06
C GLN A 35 -14.42 -10.50 -14.34
N GLN A 36 -14.51 -10.37 -13.02
CA GLN A 36 -15.42 -11.13 -12.17
C GLN A 36 -16.16 -10.20 -11.19
N PRO A 37 -17.18 -9.47 -11.66
CA PRO A 37 -17.91 -8.50 -10.83
C PRO A 37 -18.56 -9.10 -9.59
N GLN A 38 -18.93 -10.39 -9.64
CA GLN A 38 -19.47 -11.14 -8.52
C GLN A 38 -18.56 -11.19 -7.28
N LEU A 39 -17.24 -11.03 -7.47
CA LEU A 39 -16.27 -10.99 -6.36
C LEU A 39 -16.44 -9.74 -5.47
N ARG A 40 -17.20 -8.72 -5.90
CA ARG A 40 -17.52 -7.56 -5.04
C ARG A 40 -18.36 -7.94 -3.82
N GLU A 41 -19.26 -8.90 -3.97
CA GLU A 41 -20.17 -9.33 -2.89
C GLU A 41 -19.61 -10.52 -2.12
N ALA A 42 -18.86 -11.39 -2.81
CA ALA A 42 -18.21 -12.57 -2.24
C ALA A 42 -16.76 -12.65 -2.74
N PRO A 43 -15.82 -11.92 -2.09
CA PRO A 43 -14.42 -11.96 -2.48
C PRO A 43 -13.82 -13.35 -2.21
N ASP A 44 -13.06 -13.86 -3.17
CA ASP A 44 -12.30 -15.10 -3.02
C ASP A 44 -11.02 -14.89 -2.21
N ALA A 45 -10.34 -15.99 -1.85
CA ALA A 45 -9.13 -15.95 -1.04
C ALA A 45 -8.03 -15.08 -1.68
N ASP A 46 -7.93 -15.10 -3.01
CA ASP A 46 -6.94 -14.32 -3.73
C ASP A 46 -7.26 -12.82 -3.72
N LEU A 47 -8.52 -12.43 -3.94
CA LEU A 47 -8.93 -11.03 -3.87
C LEU A 47 -8.77 -10.49 -2.46
N LEU A 48 -9.11 -11.28 -1.44
CA LEU A 48 -8.84 -10.94 -0.04
C LEU A 48 -7.35 -10.75 0.23
N PHE A 49 -6.50 -11.62 -0.33
CA PHE A 49 -5.05 -11.47 -0.22
C PHE A 49 -4.53 -10.17 -0.85
N ILE A 50 -5.07 -9.79 -2.02
CA ILE A 50 -4.75 -8.52 -2.68
C ILE A 50 -5.16 -7.34 -1.80
N GLN A 51 -6.39 -7.36 -1.27
CA GLN A 51 -6.92 -6.31 -0.39
C GLN A 51 -6.11 -6.14 0.89
N GLN A 52 -5.79 -7.24 1.58
CA GLN A 52 -4.94 -7.21 2.77
C GLN A 52 -3.53 -6.70 2.44
N SER A 53 -2.99 -7.08 1.29
CA SER A 53 -1.69 -6.58 0.84
C SER A 53 -1.73 -5.07 0.60
N ILE A 54 -2.77 -4.55 -0.05
CA ILE A 54 -2.99 -3.11 -0.23
C ILE A 54 -2.95 -2.40 1.12
N ASP A 55 -3.74 -2.86 2.08
CA ASP A 55 -3.81 -2.28 3.43
C ASP A 55 -2.44 -2.25 4.10
N GLN A 56 -1.65 -3.32 3.95
CA GLN A 56 -0.29 -3.39 4.46
C GLN A 56 0.62 -2.33 3.83
N TRP A 57 0.65 -2.22 2.50
CA TRP A 57 1.49 -1.25 1.79
C TRP A 57 1.09 0.19 2.10
N VAL A 58 -0.21 0.47 2.19
CA VAL A 58 -0.77 1.77 2.59
C VAL A 58 -0.39 2.09 4.03
N GLY A 59 -0.53 1.13 4.94
CA GLY A 59 -0.15 1.28 6.35
C GLY A 59 1.35 1.60 6.51
N LEU A 60 2.21 0.87 5.81
CA LEU A 60 3.66 1.10 5.81
C LEU A 60 4.02 2.48 5.25
N ALA A 61 3.43 2.87 4.11
CA ALA A 61 3.65 4.18 3.50
C ALA A 61 3.23 5.31 4.45
N THR A 62 2.04 5.18 5.02
CA THR A 62 1.46 6.16 5.93
C THR A 62 2.30 6.29 7.21
N GLY A 63 2.69 5.17 7.82
CA GLY A 63 3.55 5.15 9.00
C GLY A 63 4.95 5.70 8.73
N TYR A 64 5.50 5.52 7.52
CA TYR A 64 6.74 6.15 7.10
C TYR A 64 6.58 7.68 6.97
N LEU A 65 5.52 8.14 6.30
CA LEU A 65 5.24 9.57 6.11
C LEU A 65 5.04 10.29 7.45
N MET A 66 4.25 9.72 8.36
CA MET A 66 4.01 10.26 9.70
C MET A 66 5.33 10.47 10.46
N ARG A 67 6.23 9.48 10.43
CA ARG A 67 7.51 9.56 11.14
C ARG A 67 8.48 10.55 10.49
N LYS A 68 8.63 10.48 9.17
CA LYS A 68 9.60 11.30 8.43
C LYS A 68 9.22 12.77 8.42
N TYR A 69 7.94 13.07 8.20
CA TYR A 69 7.44 14.44 8.04
C TYR A 69 6.76 14.98 9.29
N ARG A 70 6.68 14.18 10.37
CA ARG A 70 6.06 14.55 11.66
C ARG A 70 4.64 15.11 11.46
N CYS A 71 3.85 14.44 10.62
CA CYS A 71 2.49 14.85 10.30
C CYS A 71 1.46 13.87 10.90
N PRO A 72 0.22 14.33 11.20
CA PRO A 72 -0.86 13.46 11.68
C PRO A 72 -1.32 12.49 10.59
N LEU A 73 -1.99 11.40 11.01
CA LEU A 73 -2.48 10.33 10.16
C LEU A 73 -3.27 10.84 8.94
N LYS A 74 -4.27 11.71 9.17
CA LYS A 74 -5.11 12.27 8.10
C LYS A 74 -4.27 12.92 7.00
N GLN A 75 -3.26 13.67 7.39
CA GLN A 75 -2.39 14.39 6.47
C GLN A 75 -1.42 13.47 5.74
N ALA A 76 -0.92 12.43 6.41
CA ALA A 76 -0.12 11.39 5.76
C ALA A 76 -0.94 10.63 4.70
N LEU A 77 -2.21 10.33 4.99
CA LEU A 77 -3.14 9.71 4.03
C LEU A 77 -3.42 10.64 2.84
N GLU A 78 -3.65 11.93 3.06
CA GLU A 78 -3.82 12.92 1.99
C GLU A 78 -2.59 12.97 1.07
N LEU A 79 -1.38 13.07 1.64
CA LEU A 79 -0.13 13.07 0.87
C LEU A 79 0.08 11.77 0.09
N LEU A 80 -0.27 10.63 0.69
CA LEU A 80 -0.18 9.34 0.03
C LEU A 80 -1.19 9.23 -1.12
N ALA A 81 -2.44 9.67 -0.92
CA ALA A 81 -3.48 9.67 -1.95
C ALA A 81 -3.10 10.58 -3.13
N GLU A 82 -2.54 11.76 -2.85
CA GLU A 82 -2.01 12.65 -3.89
C GLU A 82 -0.91 11.98 -4.70
N LEU A 83 0.03 11.30 -4.03
CA LEU A 83 1.11 10.57 -4.70
C LEU A 83 0.57 9.41 -5.54
N GLN A 84 -0.32 8.58 -4.99
CA GLN A 84 -0.90 7.46 -5.71
C GLN A 84 -1.68 7.93 -6.94
N GLY A 85 -2.48 9.00 -6.83
CA GLY A 85 -3.19 9.60 -7.96
C GLY A 85 -2.24 10.16 -9.02
N ASP A 86 -1.13 10.77 -8.63
CA ASP A 86 -0.09 11.21 -9.56
C ASP A 86 0.61 10.04 -10.27
N LEU A 87 0.92 8.96 -9.55
CA LEU A 87 1.50 7.75 -10.15
C LEU A 87 0.55 7.12 -11.17
N GLN A 88 -0.73 6.98 -10.83
CA GLN A 88 -1.76 6.45 -11.73
C GLN A 88 -1.94 7.27 -13.02
N ARG A 89 -1.72 8.59 -12.95
CA ARG A 89 -1.81 9.49 -14.12
C ARG A 89 -0.57 9.50 -14.99
N THR A 90 0.59 9.21 -14.42
CA THR A 90 1.89 9.46 -15.09
C THR A 90 2.59 8.19 -15.53
N ILE A 91 2.27 7.04 -14.95
CA ILE A 91 2.83 5.75 -15.34
C ILE A 91 1.70 4.93 -15.99
N PRO A 92 1.85 4.46 -17.24
CA PRO A 92 0.88 3.59 -17.87
C PRO A 92 0.63 2.32 -17.04
N ALA A 93 -0.62 1.85 -16.99
CA ALA A 93 -0.97 0.62 -16.28
C ALA A 93 -0.18 -0.60 -16.79
N SER A 94 0.11 -0.66 -18.09
CA SER A 94 0.94 -1.71 -18.70
C SER A 94 2.38 -1.73 -18.17
N GLU A 95 2.94 -0.57 -17.83
CA GLU A 95 4.29 -0.45 -17.26
C GLU A 95 4.30 -0.76 -15.77
N MET A 96 3.26 -0.34 -15.03
CA MET A 96 3.14 -0.67 -13.60
C MET A 96 3.03 -2.18 -13.36
N ARG A 97 2.36 -2.92 -14.25
CA ARG A 97 2.24 -4.38 -14.16
C ARG A 97 3.55 -5.12 -14.42
N GLN A 98 4.50 -4.52 -15.14
CA GLN A 98 5.82 -5.13 -15.41
C GLN A 98 6.78 -5.00 -14.24
N VAL A 99 6.48 -4.15 -13.25
CA VAL A 99 7.29 -4.05 -12.04
C VAL A 99 7.11 -5.35 -11.27
N PRO A 100 8.17 -6.13 -10.99
CA PRO A 100 8.05 -7.37 -10.24
C PRO A 100 7.45 -7.12 -8.86
N PHE A 101 6.58 -8.02 -8.40
CA PHE A 101 5.97 -7.88 -7.08
C PHE A 101 7.05 -8.16 -6.06
N THR A 102 7.53 -7.12 -5.38
CA THR A 102 8.44 -7.29 -4.27
C THR A 102 7.62 -7.78 -3.07
N ALA A 103 7.24 -9.07 -3.09
CA ALA A 103 6.49 -9.73 -2.01
C ALA A 103 7.18 -9.60 -0.66
N ALA A 104 8.51 -9.48 -0.67
CA ALA A 104 9.33 -9.22 0.48
C ALA A 104 9.95 -7.83 0.32
N LEU A 105 9.31 -6.80 0.87
CA LEU A 105 10.18 -5.81 1.50
C LEU A 105 10.95 -6.59 2.56
N SER A 106 12.26 -6.70 2.40
CA SER A 106 13.16 -6.73 3.55
C SER A 106 12.92 -5.41 4.30
N LEU A 107 11.80 -5.37 5.03
CA LEU A 107 11.39 -4.25 5.84
C LEU A 107 12.53 -4.07 6.84
N GLN A 108 13.14 -2.88 6.84
CA GLN A 108 14.01 -2.52 7.96
C GLN A 108 13.20 -2.74 9.24
N PRO A 109 13.76 -3.35 10.30
CA PRO A 109 13.03 -3.73 11.51
C PRO A 109 12.22 -2.58 12.13
N GLU A 110 12.68 -1.34 11.91
CA GLU A 110 11.99 -0.11 12.30
C GLU A 110 10.63 0.10 11.60
N LEU A 111 10.44 -0.41 10.38
CA LEU A 111 9.17 -0.38 9.64
C LEU A 111 8.24 -1.53 10.04
N LEU A 112 8.79 -2.69 10.38
CA LEU A 112 8.04 -3.81 10.97
C LEU A 112 7.41 -3.42 12.32
N ALA A 113 8.16 -2.69 13.17
CA ALA A 113 7.68 -2.20 14.46
C ALA A 113 6.59 -1.09 14.35
N ALA A 114 6.29 -0.62 13.15
CA ALA A 114 5.25 0.38 12.89
C ALA A 114 3.94 -0.23 12.38
N GLN A 115 3.87 -1.54 12.21
CA GLN A 115 2.58 -2.22 12.03
C GLN A 115 1.89 -2.27 13.40
N PRO A 116 0.66 -1.74 13.54
CA PRO A 116 -0.14 -2.10 14.69
C PRO A 116 -0.33 -3.61 14.63
N GLU A 117 0.07 -4.27 15.71
CA GLU A 117 -0.02 -5.71 15.90
C GLU A 117 -1.50 -6.13 15.87
N ALA A 118 -2.02 -6.39 14.68
CA ALA A 118 -3.37 -6.84 14.44
C ALA A 118 -3.33 -8.19 13.73
N ALA A 119 -2.79 -9.21 14.41
CA ALA A 119 -3.06 -10.63 14.15
C ALA A 119 -2.25 -11.50 15.14
N ALA A 120 -2.66 -11.49 16.41
CA ALA A 120 -2.31 -12.56 17.34
C ALA A 120 -3.57 -12.99 18.11
N GLU A 121 -4.65 -13.27 17.39
CA GLU A 121 -5.81 -13.94 17.97
C GLU A 121 -6.38 -14.96 16.99
N ASN A 122 -5.87 -16.18 17.10
CA ASN A 122 -6.57 -17.47 16.94
C ASN A 122 -5.59 -18.56 16.52
N GLN A 123 -4.86 -19.11 17.49
CA GLN A 123 -4.49 -20.52 17.46
C GLN A 123 -5.32 -21.22 18.54
N PRO A 124 -6.30 -22.08 18.20
CA PRO A 124 -6.75 -23.09 19.12
C PRO A 124 -5.68 -24.19 19.12
N ALA A 125 -4.80 -24.18 20.11
CA ALA A 125 -4.00 -25.35 20.42
C ALA A 125 -4.92 -26.33 21.16
N ALA A 126 -5.39 -27.32 20.42
CA ALA A 126 -5.88 -28.56 20.97
C ALA A 126 -4.72 -29.31 21.63
N GLU A 127 -4.87 -29.67 22.91
CA GLU A 127 -4.67 -31.01 23.47
C GLU A 127 -5.15 -31.05 24.93
#